data_AF-A0A538IFG5-F1
#
_entry.id   AF-A0A538IFG5-F1
#
_cell.length_a   1.000
_cell.length_b   1.000
_cell.length_c   1.000
_cell.angle_alpha   90.00
_cell.angle_beta   90.00
_cell.angle_gamma   90.00
#
_symmetry.space_group_name_H-M   'P 1'
#
loop_
_entity.id
_entity.type
_entity.pdbx_description
1 polymer ?
#
loop_
_entity_poly.entity_id
_entity_poly.type
_entity_poly.pdbx_seq_one_letter_code
_entity_poly.pdbx_strand_id
1 'polypeptide(L)'
;MRFRRGTSARDDPLLRAFGNVASMIDQAQRSLIAAVPTSRDPGVPLREALDSFLQELTVAEAAMPTWHDERVAHEWTKCSAGIAEARAAAERLMDLNIELTFEQLNAQIGDVLYPLEAFVDAERGLRG
;
A
#
# COMPACT_ATOMS: atom_id res chain seq x y z
N MET A 1 -26.60 -31.20 -22.13
CA MET A 1 -25.25 -30.59 -22.15
C MET A 1 -25.28 -29.31 -21.32
N ARG A 2 -24.61 -29.29 -20.16
CA ARG A 2 -24.45 -28.05 -19.36
C ARG A 2 -23.16 -27.36 -19.82
N PHE A 3 -23.30 -26.20 -20.45
CA PHE A 3 -22.18 -25.30 -20.66
C PHE A 3 -21.70 -24.82 -19.28
N ARG A 4 -20.52 -25.27 -18.85
CA ARG A 4 -19.76 -24.57 -17.81
C ARG A 4 -19.47 -23.19 -18.39
N ARG A 5 -20.19 -22.16 -17.93
CA ARG A 5 -19.73 -20.77 -18.10
C ARG A 5 -18.36 -20.71 -17.43
N GLY A 6 -17.31 -20.60 -18.23
CA GLY A 6 -16.00 -20.22 -17.71
C GLY A 6 -16.18 -18.88 -17.03
N THR A 7 -15.95 -18.82 -15.72
CA THR A 7 -15.68 -17.58 -15.02
C THR A 7 -14.50 -16.94 -15.75
N SER A 8 -14.78 -15.86 -16.47
CA SER A 8 -13.72 -15.05 -17.06
C SER A 8 -12.76 -14.65 -15.94
N ALA A 9 -11.46 -14.54 -16.20
CA ALA A 9 -10.48 -14.08 -15.19
C ALA A 9 -10.86 -12.73 -14.52
N ARG A 10 -11.75 -11.96 -15.15
CA ARG A 10 -12.37 -10.72 -14.62
C ARG A 10 -13.40 -10.93 -13.49
N ASP A 11 -13.88 -12.15 -13.27
CA ASP A 11 -14.88 -12.50 -12.25
C ASP A 11 -14.30 -13.29 -11.08
N ASP A 12 -12.97 -13.45 -10.98
CA ASP A 12 -12.37 -14.10 -9.81
C ASP A 12 -12.62 -13.24 -8.55
N PRO A 13 -13.38 -13.73 -7.55
CA PRO A 13 -13.63 -13.01 -6.32
C PRO A 13 -12.35 -12.67 -5.56
N LEU A 14 -11.31 -13.53 -5.66
CA LEU A 14 -10.02 -13.31 -5.04
C LEU A 14 -9.30 -12.11 -5.65
N LEU A 15 -9.23 -12.05 -7.00
CA LEU A 15 -8.61 -10.93 -7.71
C LEU A 15 -9.33 -9.60 -7.43
N ARG A 16 -10.66 -9.64 -7.29
CA ARG A 16 -11.45 -8.46 -6.92
C ARG A 16 -11.16 -8.00 -5.50
N ALA A 17 -11.14 -8.94 -4.53
CA ALA A 17 -10.85 -8.62 -3.14
C ALA A 17 -9.43 -8.06 -2.99
N PHE A 18 -8.43 -8.69 -3.63
CA PHE A 18 -7.07 -8.17 -3.69
C PHE A 18 -7.02 -6.77 -4.32
N GLY A 19 -7.66 -6.57 -5.48
CA GLY A 19 -7.66 -5.29 -6.19
C GLY A 19 -8.27 -4.14 -5.37
N ASN A 20 -9.26 -4.44 -4.52
CA ASN A 20 -9.80 -3.46 -3.58
C ASN A 20 -8.74 -3.03 -2.55
N VAL A 21 -8.03 -3.98 -1.94
CA VAL A 21 -6.96 -3.68 -0.96
C VAL A 21 -5.80 -2.97 -1.63
N ALA A 22 -5.36 -3.42 -2.82
CA ALA A 22 -4.30 -2.76 -3.58
C ALA A 22 -4.66 -1.29 -3.91
N SER A 23 -5.92 -1.01 -4.26
CA SER A 23 -6.37 0.36 -4.49
C SER A 23 -6.32 1.23 -3.21
N MET A 24 -6.56 0.64 -2.04
CA MET A 24 -6.44 1.33 -0.75
C MET A 24 -4.98 1.61 -0.40
N ILE A 25 -4.07 0.68 -0.72
CA ILE A 25 -2.63 0.89 -0.58
C ILE A 25 -2.14 2.00 -1.51
N ASP A 26 -2.54 1.99 -2.78
CA ASP A 26 -2.21 3.06 -3.74
C ASP A 26 -2.67 4.43 -3.25
N GLN A 27 -3.87 4.48 -2.64
CA GLN A 27 -4.40 5.70 -2.04
C GLN A 27 -3.53 6.16 -0.85
N ALA A 28 -3.16 5.25 0.05
CA ALA A 28 -2.24 5.54 1.16
C ALA A 28 -0.91 6.11 0.64
N GLN A 29 -0.29 5.46 -0.35
CA GLN A 29 0.97 5.93 -0.92
C GLN A 29 0.86 7.36 -1.48
N ARG A 30 -0.24 7.68 -2.17
CA ARG A 30 -0.48 9.03 -2.70
C ARG A 30 -0.58 10.08 -1.62
N SER A 31 -1.23 9.77 -0.49
CA SER A 31 -1.31 10.68 0.66
C SER A 31 0.07 11.00 1.23
N LEU A 32 0.97 10.02 1.30
CA LEU A 32 2.35 10.28 1.74
C LEU A 32 3.16 11.06 0.70
N ILE A 33 3.03 10.71 -0.58
CA ILE A 33 3.73 11.39 -1.69
C ILE A 33 3.32 12.87 -1.80
N ALA A 34 2.10 13.22 -1.38
CA ALA A 34 1.65 14.61 -1.36
C ALA A 34 2.53 15.52 -0.48
N ALA A 35 3.32 14.96 0.44
CA ALA A 35 4.30 15.73 1.22
C ALA A 35 5.48 16.24 0.38
N VAL A 36 5.74 15.64 -0.79
CA VAL A 36 6.88 15.99 -1.63
C VAL A 36 6.56 17.27 -2.42
N PRO A 37 7.30 18.37 -2.21
CA PRO A 37 7.12 19.59 -2.98
C PRO A 37 7.46 19.36 -4.46
N THR A 38 6.71 20.00 -5.35
CA THR A 38 6.98 20.04 -6.79
C THR A 38 7.18 21.47 -7.26
N SER A 39 7.55 21.65 -8.54
CA SER A 39 7.66 23.00 -9.12
C SER A 39 6.32 23.76 -9.18
N ARG A 40 5.20 23.08 -8.98
CA ARG A 40 3.84 23.65 -9.08
C ARG A 40 3.05 23.62 -7.77
N ASP A 41 3.51 22.88 -6.78
CA ASP A 41 2.79 22.63 -5.53
C ASP A 41 3.81 22.59 -4.38
N PRO A 42 3.65 23.39 -3.32
CA PRO A 42 4.54 23.33 -2.16
C PRO A 42 4.48 22.00 -1.40
N GLY A 43 3.51 21.13 -1.68
CA GLY A 43 3.25 19.90 -0.95
C GLY A 43 2.42 20.15 0.32
N VAL A 44 1.89 19.08 0.91
CA VAL A 44 1.24 19.14 2.22
C VAL A 44 2.28 18.99 3.34
N PRO A 45 2.02 19.48 4.55
CA PRO A 45 2.91 19.24 5.68
C PRO A 45 3.17 17.75 5.91
N LEU A 46 4.43 17.34 6.08
CA LEU A 46 4.81 15.92 6.25
C LEU A 46 4.01 15.23 7.37
N ARG A 47 3.77 15.91 8.48
CA ARG A 47 2.99 15.35 9.59
C ARG A 47 1.55 15.01 9.18
N GLU A 48 0.90 15.89 8.42
CA GLU A 48 -0.46 15.68 7.91
C GLU A 48 -0.51 14.54 6.89
N ALA A 49 0.50 14.45 6.02
CA ALA A 49 0.65 13.34 5.08
C ALA A 49 0.83 11.99 5.79
N LEU A 50 1.69 11.95 6.82
CA LEU A 50 1.92 10.75 7.64
C LEU A 50 0.68 10.32 8.41
N ASP A 51 -0.04 11.27 9.01
CA ASP A 51 -1.31 11.00 9.70
C ASP A 51 -2.33 10.38 8.73
N SER A 52 -2.47 10.95 7.53
CA SER A 52 -3.37 10.45 6.48
C SER A 52 -2.95 9.05 6.01
N PHE A 53 -1.65 8.86 5.73
CA PHE A 53 -1.08 7.58 5.35
C PHE A 53 -1.35 6.48 6.39
N LEU A 54 -1.09 6.75 7.68
CA LEU A 54 -1.31 5.79 8.77
C LEU A 54 -2.79 5.42 8.94
N GLN A 55 -3.69 6.40 8.78
CA GLN A 55 -5.13 6.15 8.81
C GLN A 55 -5.54 5.23 7.65
N GLU A 56 -5.18 5.58 6.41
CA GLU A 56 -5.53 4.81 5.22
C GLU A 56 -4.91 3.39 5.25
N LEU A 57 -3.67 3.27 5.73
CA LEU A 57 -3.00 1.98 5.91
C LEU A 57 -3.72 1.08 6.93
N THR A 58 -4.29 1.67 7.98
CA THR A 58 -5.11 0.94 8.96
C THR A 58 -6.39 0.40 8.36
N VAL A 59 -7.03 1.16 7.45
CA VAL A 59 -8.21 0.66 6.73
C VAL A 59 -7.81 -0.47 5.78
N ALA A 60 -6.68 -0.34 5.06
CA ALA A 60 -6.18 -1.38 4.16
C ALA A 60 -5.83 -2.68 4.91
N GLU A 61 -5.17 -2.57 6.06
CA GLU A 61 -4.85 -3.69 6.94
C GLU A 61 -6.12 -4.43 7.39
N ALA A 62 -7.14 -3.70 7.82
CA ALA A 62 -8.43 -4.28 8.22
C ALA A 62 -9.13 -5.03 7.08
N ALA A 63 -8.85 -4.66 5.82
CA ALA A 63 -9.39 -5.31 4.63
C ALA A 63 -8.56 -6.51 4.15
N MET A 64 -7.34 -6.73 4.65
CA MET A 64 -6.46 -7.84 4.26
C MET A 64 -7.12 -9.23 4.36
N PRO A 65 -7.92 -9.57 5.39
CA PRO A 65 -8.56 -10.89 5.47
C PRO A 65 -9.51 -11.21 4.31
N THR A 66 -9.99 -10.21 3.57
CA THR A 66 -10.98 -10.39 2.49
C THR A 66 -10.44 -11.17 1.28
N TRP A 67 -9.12 -11.25 1.13
CA TRP A 67 -8.45 -11.97 0.05
C TRP A 67 -7.49 -13.06 0.57
N HIS A 68 -7.60 -13.43 1.86
CA HIS A 68 -6.81 -14.54 2.40
C HIS A 68 -7.34 -15.88 1.89
N ASP A 69 -6.48 -16.63 1.21
CA ASP A 69 -6.76 -17.96 0.65
C ASP A 69 -5.46 -18.78 0.65
N GLU A 70 -5.54 -20.09 0.87
CA GLU A 70 -4.36 -20.97 0.89
C GLU A 70 -3.52 -20.87 -0.39
N ARG A 71 -4.15 -20.61 -1.53
CA ARG A 71 -3.49 -20.47 -2.84
C ARG A 71 -2.56 -19.28 -2.92
N VAL A 72 -2.75 -18.27 -2.06
CA VAL A 72 -1.98 -17.02 -2.06
C VAL A 72 -1.46 -16.66 -0.67
N ALA A 73 -1.33 -17.66 0.21
CA ALA A 73 -0.91 -17.46 1.60
C ALA A 73 0.48 -16.79 1.70
N HIS A 74 1.36 -17.06 0.73
CA HIS A 74 2.69 -16.47 0.68
C HIS A 74 2.65 -14.97 0.35
N GLU A 75 1.92 -14.61 -0.70
CA GLU A 75 1.71 -13.22 -1.14
C GLU A 75 0.99 -12.43 -0.06
N TRP A 76 -0.02 -13.03 0.57
CA TRP A 76 -0.77 -12.44 1.68
C TRP A 76 0.15 -12.13 2.87
N THR A 77 0.99 -13.09 3.26
CA THR A 77 1.94 -12.91 4.37
C THR A 77 2.93 -11.79 4.07
N LYS A 78 3.48 -11.75 2.84
CA LYS A 78 4.39 -10.68 2.41
C LYS A 78 3.74 -9.30 2.44
N CYS A 79 2.52 -9.19 1.90
CA CYS A 79 1.78 -7.92 1.90
C CYS A 79 1.44 -7.46 3.33
N SER A 80 1.04 -8.40 4.20
CA SER A 80 0.78 -8.10 5.61
C SER A 80 2.04 -7.61 6.33
N ALA A 81 3.19 -8.25 6.08
CA ALA A 81 4.47 -7.81 6.63
C ALA A 81 4.87 -6.43 6.10
N GLY A 82 4.68 -6.20 4.79
CA GLY A 82 4.93 -4.90 4.15
C GLY A 82 4.12 -3.77 4.78
N ILE A 83 2.83 -4.00 5.09
CA ILE A 83 2.02 -3.02 5.83
C ILE A 83 2.63 -2.71 7.20
N ALA A 84 2.98 -3.74 7.98
CA ALA A 84 3.53 -3.56 9.32
C ALA A 84 4.88 -2.81 9.29
N GLU A 85 5.75 -3.13 8.33
CA GLU A 85 7.05 -2.47 8.16
C GLU A 85 6.89 -1.01 7.73
N ALA A 86 6.01 -0.72 6.78
CA ALA A 86 5.72 0.64 6.33
C ALA A 86 5.11 1.49 7.45
N ARG A 87 4.19 0.92 8.24
CA ARG A 87 3.63 1.56 9.44
C ARG A 87 4.73 1.94 10.43
N ALA A 88 5.58 0.98 10.78
CA ALA A 88 6.65 1.21 11.74
C ALA A 88 7.67 2.25 11.24
N ALA A 89 7.94 2.30 9.92
CA ALA A 89 8.78 3.32 9.32
C ALA A 89 8.15 4.72 9.39
N ALA A 90 6.86 4.84 9.08
CA ALA A 90 6.13 6.10 9.16
C ALA A 90 6.04 6.63 10.60
N GLU A 91 5.80 5.76 11.58
CA GLU A 91 5.79 6.12 13.01
C GLU A 91 7.16 6.62 13.47
N ARG A 92 8.25 5.93 13.11
CA ARG A 92 9.61 6.41 13.39
C ARG A 92 9.87 7.78 12.77
N LEU A 93 9.43 8.01 11.53
CA LEU A 93 9.60 9.29 10.86
C LEU A 93 8.82 10.41 11.56
N MET A 94 7.62 10.11 12.08
CA MET A 94 6.81 11.04 12.85
C MET A 94 7.48 11.44 14.17
N ASP A 95 8.17 10.50 14.81
CA ASP A 95 8.88 10.69 16.07
C ASP A 95 10.18 11.49 15.94
N LEU A 96 10.83 11.48 14.76
CA LEU A 96 12.10 12.18 14.56
C LEU A 96 12.00 13.69 14.83
N ASN A 97 10.85 14.31 14.57
CA ASN A 97 10.58 15.73 14.86
C ASN A 97 11.70 16.70 14.41
N ILE A 98 12.30 16.43 13.25
CA ILE A 98 13.33 17.26 12.61
C ILE A 98 12.83 17.82 11.28
N GLU A 99 13.38 18.96 10.88
CA GLU A 99 13.23 19.45 9.51
C GLU A 99 14.15 18.67 8.58
N LEU A 100 13.58 18.12 7.51
CA LEU A 100 14.30 17.36 6.49
C LEU A 100 14.59 18.25 5.28
N THR A 101 15.75 18.07 4.66
CA THR A 101 15.97 18.60 3.30
C THR A 101 15.08 17.87 2.30
N PHE A 102 14.90 18.44 1.09
CA PHE A 102 14.15 17.79 0.02
C PHE A 102 14.67 16.38 -0.33
N GLU A 103 15.99 16.21 -0.40
CA GLU A 103 16.61 14.90 -0.68
C GLU A 103 16.36 13.91 0.45
N GLN A 104 16.50 14.35 1.71
CA GLN A 104 16.23 13.51 2.88
C GLN A 104 14.75 13.13 2.96
N LEU A 105 13.84 14.06 2.68
CA LEU A 105 12.40 13.80 2.63
C LEU A 105 12.07 12.71 1.62
N ASN A 106 12.58 12.83 0.39
CA ASN A 106 12.36 11.82 -0.65
C ASN A 106 12.92 10.45 -0.26
N ALA A 107 14.12 10.42 0.33
CA ALA A 107 14.72 9.17 0.81
C ALA A 107 13.87 8.52 1.91
N GLN A 108 13.43 9.29 2.91
CA GLN A 108 12.60 8.78 4.01
C GLN A 108 11.23 8.30 3.52
N ILE A 109 10.59 9.01 2.60
CA ILE A 109 9.34 8.56 1.98
C ILE A 109 9.57 7.27 1.19
N GLY A 110 10.67 7.16 0.45
CA GLY A 110 11.06 5.93 -0.23
C GLY A 110 11.19 4.76 0.73
N ASP A 111 11.88 4.95 1.86
CA ASP A 111 12.06 3.91 2.89
C ASP A 111 10.73 3.47 3.52
N VAL A 112 9.78 4.40 3.69
CA VAL A 112 8.43 4.09 4.19
C VAL A 112 7.62 3.29 3.17
N LEU A 113 7.73 3.63 1.88
CA LEU A 113 6.91 3.03 0.83
C LEU A 113 7.46 1.70 0.30
N TYR A 114 8.78 1.49 0.37
CA TYR A 114 9.45 0.31 -0.18
C TYR A 114 8.82 -1.03 0.23
N PRO A 115 8.47 -1.27 1.51
CA PRO A 115 7.84 -2.52 1.92
C PRO A 115 6.49 -2.80 1.23
N LEU A 116 5.80 -1.76 0.76
CA LEU A 116 4.51 -1.88 0.07
C LEU A 116 4.65 -2.35 -1.39
N GLU A 117 5.87 -2.42 -1.95
CA GLU A 117 6.12 -3.03 -3.26
C GLU A 117 5.70 -4.51 -3.29
N ALA A 118 5.56 -5.16 -2.14
CA ALA A 118 4.99 -6.50 -2.01
C ALA A 118 3.61 -6.64 -2.69
N PHE A 119 2.81 -5.57 -2.74
CA PHE A 119 1.51 -5.57 -3.44
C PHE A 119 1.68 -5.63 -4.96
N VAL A 120 2.71 -4.98 -5.52
CA VAL A 120 3.01 -5.04 -6.95
C VAL A 120 3.44 -6.46 -7.34
N ASP A 121 4.26 -7.10 -6.50
CA ASP A 121 4.68 -8.48 -6.72
C ASP A 121 3.52 -9.48 -6.57
N ALA A 122 2.65 -9.28 -5.58
CA ALA A 122 1.44 -10.08 -5.41
C ALA A 122 0.51 -9.93 -6.63
N GLU A 123 0.30 -8.71 -7.13
CA GLU A 123 -0.53 -8.47 -8.32
C GLU A 123 0.00 -9.21 -9.55
N ARG A 124 1.32 -9.20 -9.77
CA ARG A 124 1.97 -9.94 -10.85
C ARG A 124 1.76 -11.45 -10.69
N GLY A 125 1.92 -11.98 -9.49
CA GLY A 125 1.73 -13.41 -9.19
C GLY A 125 0.28 -13.87 -9.35
N LEU A 126 -0.68 -13.03 -8.95
CA LEU A 126 -2.12 -13.28 -9.04
C LEU A 126 -2.66 -13.21 -10.48
N ARG A 127 -2.05 -12.40 -11.35
CA ARG A 127 -2.47 -12.23 -12.76
C ARG A 127 -1.75 -13.14 -13.75
N GLY A 128 -0.60 -13.70 -13.37
CA GLY A 128 0.20 -14.64 -14.18
C GLY A 128 -0.39 -16.03 -14.21
#